data_AF-A0A1Q7QHA3-F1
#
_entry.id   AF-A0A1Q7QHA3-F1
#
_cell.length_a   1.000
_cell.length_b   1.000
_cell.length_c   1.000
_cell.angle_alpha   90.00
_cell.angle_beta   90.00
_cell.angle_gamma   90.00
#
_symmetry.space_group_name_H-M   'P 1'
#
loop_
_entity.id
_entity.type
_entity.pdbx_description
1 polymer ?
#
loop_
_entity_poly.entity_id
_entity_poly.type
_entity_poly.pdbx_seq_one_letter_code
_entity_poly.pdbx_strand_id
1 'polypeptide(L)'
;MGATSAIKTNTLEVPGASLYYEVRGSGPVLLMMPGGPADAATFRRIEDDLASTYTVVTYDPRGLSHSKLNEPLDDSRMVQIFADDVHRLLATLTDTKANVFASSGGATIVLELAARHPEQLDTVVVHEPPSPDLLPNSEETRAAMEDVCDTHDSEGLWAAAHKFMVLIGIQGGPPPAPEGVPTPETLEAQAMMQQNMEFFFGRYIRNIARYRPDFAALKACSCRIVPAVGEDSRGQLAHEGGLGLARRLGREAAVFPGDHSGFDGRPVEFAAKLRKVLEG
;
A
#
# COMPACT_ATOMS: atom_id res chain seq x y z
N MET A 1 7.35 -22.15 -17.69
CA MET A 1 8.30 -21.49 -16.78
C MET A 1 8.94 -20.37 -17.57
N GLY A 2 8.40 -19.15 -17.44
CA GLY A 2 9.01 -17.95 -18.06
C GLY A 2 10.32 -17.64 -17.34
N ALA A 3 11.31 -17.14 -18.08
CA ALA A 3 12.57 -16.71 -17.48
C ALA A 3 12.30 -15.60 -16.45
N THR A 4 12.73 -15.79 -15.22
CA THR A 4 12.75 -14.75 -14.19
C THR A 4 13.65 -13.61 -14.67
N SER A 5 13.08 -12.41 -14.80
CA SER A 5 13.86 -11.23 -15.16
C SER A 5 14.76 -10.83 -13.99
N ALA A 6 16.01 -10.45 -14.28
CA ALA A 6 16.94 -10.05 -13.23
C ALA A 6 16.43 -8.80 -12.49
N ILE A 7 16.40 -8.88 -11.16
CA ILE A 7 16.01 -7.78 -10.28
C ILE A 7 17.20 -6.82 -10.15
N LYS A 8 16.96 -5.52 -10.34
CA LYS A 8 17.90 -4.46 -10.00
C LYS A 8 17.44 -3.77 -8.73
N THR A 9 18.28 -3.77 -7.71
CA THR A 9 18.01 -3.13 -6.43
C THR A 9 18.79 -1.83 -6.33
N ASN A 10 18.17 -0.77 -5.83
CA ASN A 10 18.85 0.51 -5.64
C ASN A 10 18.23 1.27 -4.45
N THR A 11 18.88 2.36 -4.05
CA THR A 11 18.40 3.25 -3.00
C THR A 11 18.29 4.67 -3.53
N LEU A 12 17.18 5.33 -3.25
CA LEU A 12 16.96 6.74 -3.56
C LEU A 12 17.03 7.56 -2.28
N GLU A 13 17.93 8.55 -2.24
CA GLU A 13 17.94 9.55 -1.19
C GLU A 13 16.81 10.56 -1.41
N VAL A 14 16.01 10.79 -0.37
CA VAL A 14 14.92 11.75 -0.34
C VAL A 14 15.05 12.63 0.90
N PRO A 15 14.38 13.80 0.98
CA PRO A 15 14.45 14.63 2.18
C PRO A 15 14.10 13.81 3.46
N GLY A 16 15.06 13.72 4.37
CA GLY A 16 14.94 13.04 5.67
C GLY A 16 14.89 11.50 5.65
N ALA A 17 15.10 10.83 4.51
CA ALA A 17 15.10 9.36 4.45
C ALA A 17 15.85 8.80 3.22
N SER A 18 16.04 7.49 3.22
CA SER A 18 16.46 6.73 2.05
C SER A 18 15.44 5.64 1.73
N LEU A 19 15.14 5.46 0.44
CA LEU A 19 14.12 4.54 -0.06
C LEU A 19 14.77 3.40 -0.83
N TYR A 20 14.64 2.18 -0.33
CA TYR A 20 14.98 0.98 -1.07
C TYR A 20 13.91 0.68 -2.12
N TYR A 21 14.34 0.34 -3.34
CA TYR A 21 13.43 -0.08 -4.40
C TYR A 21 14.06 -1.14 -5.30
N GLU A 22 13.19 -1.98 -5.87
CA GLU A 22 13.51 -3.03 -6.82
C GLU A 22 12.87 -2.68 -8.18
N VAL A 23 13.60 -2.96 -9.26
CA VAL A 23 13.13 -2.77 -10.64
C VAL A 23 13.29 -4.06 -11.42
N ARG A 24 12.22 -4.48 -12.11
CA ARG A 24 12.18 -5.67 -12.97
C ARG A 24 11.44 -5.39 -14.28
N GLY A 25 11.83 -6.07 -15.34
CA GLY A 25 11.14 -6.02 -16.63
C GLY A 25 11.51 -4.81 -17.49
N SER A 26 10.67 -4.53 -18.47
CA SER A 26 10.81 -3.41 -19.40
C SER A 26 9.43 -3.00 -19.93
N GLY A 27 9.34 -1.77 -20.46
CA GLY A 27 8.07 -1.18 -20.91
C GLY A 27 7.61 -0.02 -20.03
N PRO A 28 6.33 0.37 -20.09
CA PRO A 28 5.79 1.45 -19.25
C PRO A 28 6.02 1.18 -17.76
N VAL A 29 6.31 2.22 -16.99
CA VAL A 29 6.54 2.07 -15.54
C VAL A 29 5.23 1.72 -14.84
N LEU A 30 5.28 0.69 -14.00
CA LEU A 30 4.23 0.32 -13.04
C LEU A 30 4.85 0.31 -11.64
N LEU A 31 4.56 1.33 -10.84
CA LEU A 31 4.94 1.37 -9.44
C LEU A 31 3.89 0.66 -8.58
N MET A 32 4.35 -0.21 -7.69
CA MET A 32 3.50 -0.96 -6.78
C MET A 32 3.74 -0.49 -5.34
N MET A 33 2.72 0.11 -4.75
CA MET A 33 2.79 0.68 -3.40
C MET A 33 2.05 -0.22 -2.40
N PRO A 34 2.76 -0.81 -1.42
CA PRO A 34 2.14 -1.61 -0.38
C PRO A 34 1.44 -0.72 0.66
N GLY A 35 0.55 -1.32 1.45
CA GLY A 35 0.10 -0.74 2.71
C GLY A 35 1.05 -1.06 3.85
N GLY A 36 0.92 -0.37 4.98
CA GLY A 36 1.63 -0.75 6.20
C GLY A 36 1.02 -2.03 6.83
N PRO A 37 1.82 -2.86 7.53
CA PRO A 37 3.28 -2.77 7.76
C PRO A 37 4.14 -3.36 6.62
N ALA A 38 3.55 -3.58 5.45
CA ALA A 38 4.15 -4.37 4.39
C ALA A 38 5.19 -3.57 3.58
N ASP A 39 6.02 -4.30 2.83
CA ASP A 39 7.16 -3.77 2.07
C ASP A 39 7.12 -4.25 0.62
N ALA A 40 8.21 -4.04 -0.14
CA ALA A 40 8.32 -4.43 -1.54
C ALA A 40 7.98 -5.91 -1.79
N ALA A 41 8.28 -6.81 -0.85
CA ALA A 41 8.08 -8.25 -1.03
C ALA A 41 6.60 -8.66 -1.09
N THR A 42 5.68 -7.79 -0.67
CA THR A 42 4.22 -8.01 -0.71
C THR A 42 3.71 -8.41 -2.09
N PHE A 43 4.34 -7.93 -3.16
CA PHE A 43 3.89 -8.17 -4.54
C PHE A 43 4.71 -9.23 -5.28
N ARG A 44 5.63 -9.90 -4.60
CA ARG A 44 6.60 -10.83 -5.21
C ARG A 44 5.97 -11.91 -6.08
N ARG A 45 4.76 -12.37 -5.72
CA ARG A 45 4.05 -13.43 -6.47
C ARG A 45 3.43 -12.97 -7.79
N ILE A 46 3.34 -11.66 -8.04
CA ILE A 46 2.77 -11.09 -9.28
C ILE A 46 3.78 -10.29 -10.10
N GLU A 47 4.91 -9.89 -9.52
CA GLU A 47 5.95 -9.10 -10.21
C GLU A 47 6.45 -9.71 -11.51
N ASP A 48 6.75 -11.02 -11.55
CA ASP A 48 7.30 -11.66 -12.76
C ASP A 48 6.31 -11.66 -13.93
N ASP A 49 5.02 -11.88 -13.64
CA ASP A 49 3.99 -11.86 -14.68
C ASP A 49 3.78 -10.44 -15.22
N LEU A 50 3.78 -9.43 -14.34
CA LEU A 50 3.67 -8.03 -14.73
C LEU A 50 4.92 -7.52 -15.47
N ALA A 51 6.12 -7.98 -15.07
CA ALA A 51 7.40 -7.61 -15.66
C ALA A 51 7.57 -8.09 -17.11
N SER A 52 6.69 -8.98 -17.58
CA SER A 52 6.62 -9.36 -19.00
C SER A 52 6.17 -8.21 -19.92
N THR A 53 5.53 -7.18 -19.36
CA THR A 53 4.94 -6.05 -20.11
C THR A 53 5.34 -4.67 -19.56
N TYR A 54 5.60 -4.59 -18.25
CA TYR A 54 5.90 -3.34 -17.55
C TYR A 54 7.32 -3.33 -16.99
N THR A 55 7.86 -2.12 -16.82
CA THR A 55 8.94 -1.89 -15.86
C THR A 55 8.31 -1.82 -14.47
N VAL A 56 8.28 -2.96 -13.77
CA VAL A 56 7.69 -3.08 -12.43
C VAL A 56 8.65 -2.52 -11.40
N VAL A 57 8.14 -1.63 -10.56
CA VAL A 57 8.89 -0.97 -9.50
C VAL A 57 8.20 -1.28 -8.18
N THR A 58 8.85 -2.02 -7.30
CA THR A 58 8.42 -2.21 -5.91
C THR A 58 9.38 -1.49 -4.98
N TYR A 59 8.91 -1.03 -3.83
CA TYR A 59 9.74 -0.27 -2.92
C TYR A 59 9.28 -0.46 -1.48
N ASP A 60 10.21 -0.25 -0.56
CA ASP A 60 9.92 -0.23 0.87
C ASP A 60 9.51 1.20 1.24
N PRO A 61 8.28 1.44 1.74
CA PRO A 61 7.92 2.77 2.19
C PRO A 61 8.87 3.28 3.28
N ARG A 62 9.03 4.60 3.34
CA ARG A 62 9.86 5.27 4.36
C ARG A 62 9.61 4.70 5.76
N GLY A 63 10.68 4.28 6.43
CA GLY A 63 10.62 3.76 7.80
C GLY A 63 10.21 2.28 7.91
N LEU A 64 10.05 1.58 6.78
CA LEU A 64 9.77 0.15 6.74
C LEU A 64 10.94 -0.59 6.09
N SER A 65 11.22 -1.79 6.61
CA SER A 65 12.19 -2.75 6.08
C SER A 65 13.56 -2.13 5.75
N HIS A 66 13.94 -2.05 4.48
CA HIS A 66 15.26 -1.55 4.08
C HIS A 66 15.32 -0.02 3.96
N SER A 67 14.17 0.66 3.96
CA SER A 67 14.06 2.12 3.87
C SER A 67 14.17 2.78 5.24
N LYS A 68 15.09 3.73 5.38
CA LYS A 68 15.47 4.30 6.68
C LYS A 68 15.03 5.74 6.83
N LEU A 69 14.60 6.09 8.04
CA LEU A 69 14.48 7.48 8.47
C LEU A 69 15.87 8.01 8.84
N ASN A 70 16.27 9.10 8.19
CA ASN A 70 17.52 9.82 8.49
C ASN A 70 17.25 11.04 9.39
N GLU A 71 16.01 11.51 9.42
CA GLU A 71 15.53 12.63 10.25
C GLU A 71 14.17 12.28 10.88
N PRO A 72 13.74 12.94 11.97
CA PRO A 72 12.41 12.77 12.54
C PRO A 72 11.30 13.03 11.51
N LEU A 73 10.31 12.14 11.47
CA LEU A 73 9.13 12.30 10.61
C LEU A 73 8.12 13.27 11.24
N ASP A 74 7.65 14.24 10.45
CA ASP A 74 6.47 15.05 10.79
C ASP A 74 5.20 14.24 10.51
N ASP A 75 4.66 13.62 11.57
CA ASP A 75 3.49 12.76 11.48
C ASP A 75 2.27 13.49 10.88
N SER A 76 2.11 14.80 11.15
CA SER A 76 0.98 15.59 10.65
C SER A 76 0.94 15.73 9.13
N ARG A 77 2.09 15.50 8.47
CA ARG A 77 2.27 15.55 7.02
C ARG A 77 2.69 14.20 6.44
N MET A 78 2.59 13.11 7.20
CA MET A 78 3.11 11.81 6.78
C MET A 78 2.57 11.38 5.41
N VAL A 79 1.26 11.50 5.16
CA VAL A 79 0.67 11.11 3.87
C VAL A 79 1.23 11.95 2.71
N GLN A 80 1.37 13.26 2.91
CA GLN A 80 1.98 14.17 1.94
C GLN A 80 3.44 13.83 1.66
N ILE A 81 4.21 13.55 2.71
CA ILE A 81 5.63 13.19 2.60
C ILE A 81 5.77 11.88 1.82
N PHE A 82 4.95 10.87 2.11
CA PHE A 82 5.02 9.58 1.43
C PHE A 82 4.54 9.68 -0.02
N ALA A 83 3.59 10.56 -0.33
CA ALA A 83 3.22 10.87 -1.71
C ALA A 83 4.38 11.58 -2.45
N ASP A 84 5.05 12.54 -1.81
CA ASP A 84 6.23 13.22 -2.36
C ASP A 84 7.39 12.25 -2.62
N ASP A 85 7.56 11.22 -1.78
CA ASP A 85 8.53 10.14 -1.97
C ASP A 85 8.25 9.34 -3.24
N VAL A 86 7.00 8.92 -3.45
CA VAL A 86 6.60 8.20 -4.67
C VAL A 86 6.77 9.08 -5.91
N HIS A 87 6.39 10.36 -5.83
CA HIS A 87 6.60 11.32 -6.91
C HIS A 87 8.07 11.40 -7.35
N ARG A 88 8.99 11.48 -6.38
CA ARG A 88 10.45 11.52 -6.62
C ARG A 88 10.98 10.21 -7.19
N LEU A 89 10.48 9.08 -6.69
CA LEU A 89 10.85 7.76 -7.19
C LEU A 89 10.44 7.61 -8.66
N LEU A 90 9.19 7.96 -9.00
CA LEU A 90 8.71 7.96 -10.38
C LEU A 90 9.53 8.90 -11.28
N ALA A 91 9.85 10.11 -10.81
CA ALA A 91 10.66 11.08 -11.57
C ALA A 91 12.10 10.62 -11.82
N THR A 92 12.61 9.70 -10.98
CA THR A 92 13.94 9.08 -11.18
C THR A 92 13.90 7.99 -12.25
N LEU A 93 12.73 7.38 -12.46
CA LEU A 93 12.59 6.16 -13.25
C LEU A 93 12.01 6.40 -14.64
N THR A 94 11.29 7.51 -14.85
CA THR A 94 10.71 7.85 -16.15
C THR A 94 10.40 9.34 -16.29
N ASP A 95 10.57 9.85 -17.52
CA ASP A 95 10.11 11.19 -17.94
C ASP A 95 8.69 11.17 -18.54
N THR A 96 8.05 10.01 -18.57
CA THR A 96 6.69 9.81 -19.08
C THR A 96 5.72 9.50 -17.96
N LYS A 97 4.42 9.52 -18.25
CA LYS A 97 3.41 9.13 -17.28
C LYS A 97 3.59 7.67 -16.84
N ALA A 98 3.49 7.42 -15.54
CA ALA A 98 3.60 6.10 -14.95
C ALA A 98 2.23 5.56 -14.52
N ASN A 99 2.13 4.23 -14.50
CA ASN A 99 1.04 3.52 -13.85
C ASN A 99 1.37 3.27 -12.38
N VAL A 100 0.35 3.28 -11.54
CA VAL A 100 0.49 2.99 -10.11
C VAL A 100 -0.59 2.00 -9.69
N PHE A 101 -0.17 0.92 -9.05
CA PHE A 101 -1.05 0.06 -8.28
C PHE A 101 -0.73 0.25 -6.79
N ALA A 102 -1.73 0.54 -5.98
CA ALA A 102 -1.53 0.69 -4.54
C ALA A 102 -2.62 -0.05 -3.77
N SER A 103 -2.24 -0.71 -2.67
CA SER A 103 -3.17 -1.43 -1.82
C SER A 103 -3.22 -0.84 -0.41
N SER A 104 -4.39 -0.91 0.23
CA SER A 104 -4.55 -0.60 1.66
C SER A 104 -4.11 0.83 2.03
N GLY A 105 -3.30 0.99 3.08
CA GLY A 105 -2.70 2.28 3.45
C GLY A 105 -1.99 2.99 2.30
N GLY A 106 -1.31 2.24 1.43
CA GLY A 106 -0.69 2.76 0.22
C GLY A 106 -1.73 3.32 -0.75
N ALA A 107 -2.87 2.66 -0.88
CA ALA A 107 -4.01 3.13 -1.68
C ALA A 107 -4.55 4.48 -1.16
N THR A 108 -4.51 4.73 0.15
CA THR A 108 -4.86 6.05 0.70
C THR A 108 -3.82 7.11 0.35
N ILE A 109 -2.53 6.77 0.42
CA ILE A 109 -1.44 7.72 0.11
C ILE A 109 -1.41 8.11 -1.36
N VAL A 110 -1.66 7.17 -2.29
CA VAL A 110 -1.66 7.52 -3.72
C VAL A 110 -2.82 8.43 -4.14
N LEU A 111 -3.86 8.58 -3.31
CA LEU A 111 -4.87 9.62 -3.53
C LEU A 111 -4.25 11.02 -3.38
N GLU A 112 -3.37 11.22 -2.40
CA GLU A 112 -2.63 12.48 -2.25
C GLU A 112 -1.68 12.72 -3.44
N LEU A 113 -0.99 11.66 -3.90
CA LEU A 113 -0.14 11.72 -5.09
C LEU A 113 -0.96 12.13 -6.32
N ALA A 114 -2.11 11.50 -6.56
CA ALA A 114 -2.96 11.78 -7.71
C ALA A 114 -3.57 13.19 -7.66
N ALA A 115 -3.90 13.69 -6.46
CA ALA A 115 -4.43 15.04 -6.29
C ALA A 115 -3.37 16.12 -6.61
N ARG A 116 -2.09 15.85 -6.29
CA ARG A 116 -1.00 16.84 -6.39
C ARG A 116 -0.15 16.76 -7.65
N HIS A 117 0.02 15.55 -8.18
CA HIS A 117 0.91 15.26 -9.31
C HIS A 117 0.20 14.48 -10.43
N PRO A 118 -1.02 14.88 -10.85
CA PRO A 118 -1.79 14.14 -11.85
C PRO A 118 -1.09 14.06 -13.22
N GLU A 119 -0.21 15.01 -13.53
CA GLU A 119 0.58 15.08 -14.76
C GLU A 119 1.61 13.94 -14.90
N GLN A 120 2.05 13.36 -13.78
CA GLN A 120 3.01 12.26 -13.77
C GLN A 120 2.32 10.89 -13.90
N LEU A 121 0.99 10.84 -13.82
CA LEU A 121 0.24 9.59 -13.70
C LEU A 121 -0.60 9.34 -14.95
N ASP A 122 -0.58 8.08 -15.38
CA ASP A 122 -1.48 7.55 -16.42
C ASP A 122 -2.70 6.90 -15.76
N THR A 123 -2.56 5.67 -15.28
CA THR A 123 -3.59 4.95 -14.51
C THR A 123 -3.15 4.73 -13.06
N VAL A 124 -4.03 5.05 -12.12
CA VAL A 124 -3.85 4.80 -10.67
C VAL A 124 -4.93 3.83 -10.20
N VAL A 125 -4.55 2.59 -9.94
CA VAL A 125 -5.43 1.57 -9.36
C VAL A 125 -5.36 1.67 -7.84
N VAL A 126 -6.47 2.11 -7.24
CA VAL A 126 -6.61 2.37 -5.81
C VAL A 126 -7.36 1.21 -5.17
N HIS A 127 -6.60 0.19 -4.74
CA HIS A 127 -7.15 -1.07 -4.21
C HIS A 127 -7.41 -0.96 -2.70
N GLU A 128 -8.69 -0.92 -2.34
CA GLU A 128 -9.16 -1.01 -0.95
C GLU A 128 -8.51 0.01 0.04
N PRO A 129 -8.62 1.33 -0.20
CA PRO A 129 -8.11 2.36 0.70
C PRO A 129 -8.91 2.43 2.01
N PRO A 130 -8.32 2.17 3.19
CA PRO A 130 -9.00 2.16 4.48
C PRO A 130 -9.17 3.58 5.06
N SER A 131 -9.58 4.55 4.22
CA SER A 131 -9.78 5.94 4.66
C SER A 131 -11.16 6.10 5.31
N PRO A 132 -11.24 6.60 6.56
CA PRO A 132 -12.53 6.83 7.22
C PRO A 132 -13.47 7.75 6.43
N ASP A 133 -12.95 8.66 5.63
CA ASP A 133 -13.74 9.61 4.82
C ASP A 133 -14.48 8.97 3.64
N LEU A 134 -14.12 7.74 3.29
CA LEU A 134 -14.77 6.94 2.27
C LEU A 134 -15.93 6.11 2.85
N LEU A 135 -16.04 6.04 4.17
CA LEU A 135 -16.99 5.20 4.89
C LEU A 135 -18.18 6.03 5.41
N PRO A 136 -19.37 5.43 5.55
CA PRO A 136 -20.55 6.11 6.08
C PRO A 136 -20.41 6.47 7.57
N ASN A 137 -19.67 5.67 8.35
CA ASN A 137 -19.41 5.85 9.78
C ASN A 137 -18.03 6.47 10.05
N SER A 138 -17.73 7.55 9.33
CA SER A 138 -16.39 8.17 9.29
C SER A 138 -15.76 8.47 10.65
N GLU A 139 -16.49 9.12 11.56
CA GLU A 139 -15.95 9.47 12.89
C GLU A 139 -15.72 8.24 13.77
N GLU A 140 -16.61 7.25 13.72
CA GLU A 140 -16.46 6.00 14.47
C GLU A 140 -15.26 5.20 13.98
N THR A 141 -15.11 5.04 12.65
CA THR A 141 -13.97 4.32 12.09
C THR A 141 -12.65 5.01 12.43
N ARG A 142 -12.61 6.34 12.38
CA ARG A 142 -11.42 7.10 12.77
C ARG A 142 -11.06 6.92 14.22
N ALA A 143 -12.04 7.04 15.11
CA ALA A 143 -11.83 6.79 16.53
C ALA A 143 -11.32 5.37 16.77
N ALA A 144 -11.87 4.35 16.11
CA ALA A 144 -11.42 2.98 16.23
C ALA A 144 -9.98 2.76 15.71
N MET A 145 -9.58 3.42 14.62
CA MET A 145 -8.20 3.39 14.13
C MET A 145 -7.23 4.10 15.09
N GLU A 146 -7.61 5.24 15.67
CA GLU A 146 -6.79 5.93 16.67
C GLU A 146 -6.67 5.09 17.95
N ASP A 147 -7.74 4.43 18.36
CA ASP A 147 -7.81 3.56 19.55
C ASP A 147 -6.94 2.29 19.40
N VAL A 148 -6.65 1.83 18.17
CA VAL A 148 -5.61 0.81 17.93
C VAL A 148 -4.21 1.35 18.28
N CYS A 149 -3.92 2.58 17.87
CA CYS A 149 -2.63 3.22 18.16
C CYS A 149 -2.51 3.58 19.65
N ASP A 150 -3.59 4.03 20.28
CA ASP A 150 -3.59 4.34 21.71
C ASP A 150 -3.37 3.05 22.54
N THR A 151 -3.96 1.92 22.13
CA THR A 151 -3.66 0.60 22.72
C THR A 151 -2.21 0.17 22.49
N HIS A 152 -1.59 0.51 21.36
CA HIS A 152 -0.16 0.26 21.16
C HIS A 152 0.68 1.06 22.17
N ASP A 153 0.36 2.35 22.34
CA ASP A 153 1.07 3.24 23.27
C ASP A 153 0.91 2.80 24.75
N SER A 154 -0.24 2.24 25.13
CA SER A 154 -0.53 1.88 26.53
C SER A 154 -0.32 0.40 26.90
N GLU A 155 -0.57 -0.53 25.98
CA GLU A 155 -0.61 -1.98 26.22
C GLU A 155 0.37 -2.76 25.34
N GLY A 156 0.99 -2.10 24.36
CA GLY A 156 2.03 -2.65 23.51
C GLY A 156 1.53 -3.37 22.26
N LEU A 157 2.51 -3.83 21.47
CA LEU A 157 2.34 -4.35 20.11
C LEU A 157 1.25 -5.41 19.96
N TRP A 158 1.23 -6.43 20.82
CA TRP A 158 0.33 -7.56 20.67
C TRP A 158 -1.14 -7.22 20.95
N ALA A 159 -1.39 -6.33 21.91
CA ALA A 159 -2.73 -5.84 22.21
C ALA A 159 -3.29 -5.04 21.02
N ALA A 160 -2.46 -4.14 20.46
CA ALA A 160 -2.81 -3.36 19.28
C ALA A 160 -3.06 -4.25 18.05
N ALA A 161 -2.21 -5.27 17.83
CA ALA A 161 -2.39 -6.22 16.73
C ALA A 161 -3.71 -6.99 16.83
N HIS A 162 -4.07 -7.49 18.02
CA HIS A 162 -5.37 -8.15 18.22
C HIS A 162 -6.53 -7.21 17.91
N LYS A 163 -6.47 -5.98 18.44
CA LYS A 163 -7.51 -4.96 18.23
C LYS A 163 -7.65 -4.57 16.76
N PHE A 164 -6.53 -4.45 16.06
CA PHE A 164 -6.50 -4.19 14.63
C PHE A 164 -7.15 -5.30 13.81
N MET A 165 -6.86 -6.58 14.12
CA MET A 165 -7.48 -7.72 13.44
C MET A 165 -9.00 -7.72 13.57
N VAL A 166 -9.51 -7.37 14.75
CA VAL A 166 -10.96 -7.17 14.99
C VAL A 166 -11.49 -6.02 14.13
N LEU A 167 -10.80 -4.88 14.10
CA LEU A 167 -11.20 -3.71 13.32
C LEU A 167 -11.32 -4.00 11.82
N ILE A 168 -10.36 -4.73 11.24
CA ILE A 168 -10.35 -5.03 9.79
C ILE A 168 -11.20 -6.25 9.42
N GLY A 169 -11.82 -6.92 10.40
CA GLY A 169 -12.73 -8.04 10.16
C GLY A 169 -12.02 -9.35 9.79
N ILE A 170 -10.72 -9.49 10.06
CA ILE A 170 -10.01 -10.77 9.90
C ILE A 170 -10.18 -11.57 11.18
N GLN A 171 -10.87 -12.71 11.09
CA GLN A 171 -11.05 -13.62 12.21
C GLN A 171 -9.91 -14.64 12.27
N GLY A 172 -9.19 -14.67 13.39
CA GLY A 172 -8.11 -15.61 13.65
C GLY A 172 -7.03 -14.99 14.53
N GLY A 173 -6.38 -15.80 15.35
CA GLY A 173 -5.14 -15.40 16.00
C GLY A 173 -3.97 -15.39 15.00
N PRO A 174 -2.82 -14.81 15.35
CA PRO A 174 -1.61 -14.97 14.54
C PRO A 174 -1.33 -16.47 14.32
N PRO A 175 -0.79 -16.85 13.15
CA PRO A 175 -0.40 -18.24 12.93
C PRO A 175 0.56 -18.70 14.03
N PRO A 176 0.52 -19.99 14.43
CA PRO A 176 1.43 -20.52 15.43
C PRO A 176 2.88 -20.29 14.99
N ALA A 177 3.76 -20.07 15.97
CA ALA A 177 5.19 -19.91 15.70
C ALA A 177 5.72 -21.13 14.96
N PRO A 178 6.63 -20.96 13.97
CA PRO A 178 7.27 -22.08 13.29
C PRO A 178 7.91 -23.04 14.29
N GLU A 179 7.74 -24.35 14.06
CA GLU A 179 8.40 -25.36 14.90
C GLU A 179 9.91 -25.39 14.62
N GLY A 180 10.72 -25.38 15.68
CA GLY A 180 12.19 -25.50 15.60
C GLY A 180 12.94 -24.30 16.17
N VAL A 181 14.27 -24.38 16.16
CA VAL A 181 15.15 -23.26 16.54
C VAL A 181 15.24 -22.31 15.34
N PRO A 182 14.90 -21.02 15.50
CA PRO A 182 15.00 -20.05 14.41
C PRO A 182 16.43 -19.96 13.86
N THR A 183 16.56 -19.92 12.53
CA THR A 183 17.85 -19.57 11.89
C THR A 183 18.15 -18.08 12.11
N PRO A 184 19.41 -17.62 12.00
CA PRO A 184 19.74 -16.20 12.05
C PRO A 184 18.92 -15.36 11.06
N GLU A 185 18.75 -15.85 9.83
CA GLU A 185 17.93 -15.20 8.80
C GLU A 185 16.45 -15.08 9.24
N THR A 186 15.92 -16.11 9.89
CA THR A 186 14.55 -16.09 10.43
C THR A 186 14.41 -15.07 11.56
N LEU A 187 15.42 -14.96 12.44
CA LEU A 187 15.45 -13.97 13.52
C LEU A 187 15.53 -12.54 12.99
N GLU A 188 16.35 -12.31 11.96
CA GLU A 188 16.45 -11.01 11.29
C GLU A 188 15.12 -10.61 10.64
N ALA A 189 14.48 -11.53 9.92
CA ALA A 189 13.16 -11.29 9.32
C ALA A 189 12.09 -11.01 10.38
N GLN A 190 12.10 -11.72 11.50
CA GLN A 190 11.20 -11.47 12.64
C GLN A 190 11.45 -10.09 13.25
N ALA A 191 12.70 -9.70 13.45
CA ALA A 191 13.07 -8.39 14.00
C ALA A 191 12.67 -7.23 13.07
N MET A 192 12.81 -7.43 11.75
CA MET A 192 12.37 -6.47 10.74
C MET A 192 10.84 -6.33 10.74
N MET A 193 10.11 -7.45 10.74
CA MET A 193 8.64 -7.45 10.83
C MET A 193 8.16 -6.77 12.10
N GLN A 194 8.81 -7.02 13.24
CA GLN A 194 8.49 -6.34 14.49
C GLN A 194 8.70 -4.83 14.38
N GLN A 195 9.82 -4.36 13.83
CA GLN A 195 10.06 -2.93 13.61
C GLN A 195 9.01 -2.29 12.69
N ASN A 196 8.62 -2.98 11.62
CA ASN A 196 7.57 -2.51 10.72
C ASN A 196 6.24 -2.39 11.45
N MET A 197 5.91 -3.34 12.33
CA MET A 197 4.70 -3.30 13.13
C MET A 197 4.73 -2.17 14.16
N GLU A 198 5.87 -1.93 14.82
CA GLU A 198 6.05 -0.79 15.72
C GLU A 198 5.81 0.55 14.99
N PHE A 199 6.37 0.71 13.78
CA PHE A 199 6.13 1.90 12.96
C PHE A 199 4.64 2.01 12.55
N PHE A 200 4.05 0.87 12.16
CA PHE A 200 2.67 0.81 11.69
C PHE A 200 1.66 1.22 12.77
N PHE A 201 1.76 0.62 13.96
CA PHE A 201 0.86 0.90 15.07
C PHE A 201 1.19 2.23 15.76
N GLY A 202 2.46 2.62 15.87
CA GLY A 202 2.85 3.86 16.52
C GLY A 202 2.56 5.13 15.70
N ARG A 203 2.57 5.02 14.36
CA ARG A 203 2.47 6.21 13.47
C ARG A 203 1.52 6.01 12.30
N TYR A 204 1.69 4.93 11.54
CA TYR A 204 1.09 4.80 10.21
C TYR A 204 -0.44 4.83 10.25
N ILE A 205 -1.09 3.97 11.06
CA ILE A 205 -2.56 3.88 11.13
C ILE A 205 -3.17 5.23 11.50
N ARG A 206 -2.66 5.87 12.57
CA ARG A 206 -3.16 7.15 13.08
C ARG A 206 -3.13 8.23 11.99
N ASN A 207 -2.06 8.29 11.20
CA ASN A 207 -1.93 9.27 10.13
C ASN A 207 -2.83 8.96 8.92
N ILE A 208 -3.04 7.68 8.58
CA ILE A 208 -4.05 7.29 7.58
C ILE A 208 -5.46 7.67 8.03
N ALA A 209 -5.80 7.44 9.31
CA ALA A 209 -7.11 7.75 9.87
C ALA A 209 -7.44 9.25 9.84
N ARG A 210 -6.41 10.09 10.04
CA ARG A 210 -6.51 11.56 10.07
C ARG A 210 -6.52 12.19 8.70
N TYR A 211 -5.97 11.53 7.68
CA TYR A 211 -5.91 12.08 6.33
C TYR A 211 -7.31 12.28 5.71
N ARG A 212 -7.41 13.35 4.92
CA ARG A 212 -8.64 13.79 4.24
C ARG A 212 -8.34 13.93 2.74
N PRO A 213 -8.81 13.00 1.88
CA PRO A 213 -8.60 13.12 0.44
C PRO A 213 -9.27 14.36 -0.15
N ASP A 214 -8.56 15.09 -1.02
CA ASP A 214 -9.15 16.18 -1.80
C ASP A 214 -9.97 15.62 -2.96
N PHE A 215 -11.26 15.34 -2.71
CA PHE A 215 -12.15 14.82 -3.74
C PHE A 215 -12.42 15.79 -4.89
N ALA A 216 -12.23 17.09 -4.71
CA ALA A 216 -12.38 18.04 -5.82
C ALA A 216 -11.21 17.88 -6.80
N ALA A 217 -9.98 17.83 -6.29
CA ALA A 217 -8.78 17.56 -7.09
C ALA A 217 -8.85 16.17 -7.74
N LEU A 218 -9.25 15.12 -7.01
CA LEU A 218 -9.35 13.76 -7.53
C LEU A 218 -10.37 13.64 -8.68
N LYS A 219 -11.52 14.34 -8.58
CA LYS A 219 -12.51 14.39 -9.68
C LYS A 219 -12.01 15.14 -10.89
N ALA A 220 -11.16 16.14 -10.68
CA ALA A 220 -10.52 16.92 -11.73
C ALA A 220 -9.21 16.29 -12.25
N CYS A 221 -8.77 15.14 -11.70
CA CYS A 221 -7.50 14.50 -12.10
C CYS A 221 -7.47 14.26 -13.61
N SER A 222 -6.36 14.61 -14.25
CA SER A 222 -6.10 14.23 -15.64
C SER A 222 -5.68 12.76 -15.79
N CYS A 223 -5.37 12.10 -14.68
CA CYS A 223 -5.08 10.68 -14.57
C CYS A 223 -6.36 9.84 -14.49
N ARG A 224 -6.28 8.58 -14.94
CA ARG A 224 -7.36 7.61 -14.77
C ARG A 224 -7.27 6.97 -13.38
N ILE A 225 -8.12 7.41 -12.47
CA ILE A 225 -8.26 6.79 -11.13
C ILE A 225 -9.25 5.63 -11.22
N VAL A 226 -8.80 4.43 -10.86
CA VAL A 226 -9.61 3.20 -10.83
C VAL A 226 -9.77 2.73 -9.38
N PRO A 227 -10.94 2.97 -8.76
CA PRO A 227 -11.29 2.33 -7.49
C PRO A 227 -11.32 0.81 -7.68
N ALA A 228 -10.74 0.06 -6.75
CA ALA A 228 -10.66 -1.40 -6.86
C ALA A 228 -10.95 -2.08 -5.52
N VAL A 229 -11.52 -3.28 -5.60
CA VAL A 229 -11.89 -4.12 -4.45
C VAL A 229 -11.66 -5.60 -4.75
N GLY A 230 -11.37 -6.41 -3.73
CA GLY A 230 -11.37 -7.87 -3.81
C GLY A 230 -12.78 -8.44 -3.83
N GLU A 231 -13.01 -9.55 -4.52
CA GLU A 231 -14.32 -10.20 -4.54
C GLU A 231 -14.65 -10.91 -3.22
N ASP A 232 -13.63 -11.40 -2.50
CA ASP A 232 -13.75 -12.19 -1.28
C ASP A 232 -13.55 -11.35 0.01
N SER A 233 -13.25 -10.06 -0.10
CA SER A 233 -13.04 -9.12 1.03
C SER A 233 -14.30 -8.38 1.47
N ARG A 234 -15.47 -8.74 0.94
CA ARG A 234 -16.75 -8.06 1.23
C ARG A 234 -17.01 -7.97 2.74
N GLY A 235 -17.43 -6.79 3.18
CA GLY A 235 -17.69 -6.50 4.59
C GLY A 235 -16.44 -6.17 5.42
N GLN A 236 -15.24 -6.25 4.85
CA GLN A 236 -14.03 -5.73 5.48
C GLN A 236 -13.93 -4.22 5.30
N LEU A 237 -13.30 -3.54 6.27
CA LEU A 237 -13.14 -2.08 6.28
C LEU A 237 -12.50 -1.55 4.98
N ALA A 238 -11.45 -2.22 4.50
CA ALA A 238 -10.71 -1.81 3.31
C ALA A 238 -11.56 -1.95 2.02
N HIS A 239 -12.33 -3.04 1.90
CA HIS A 239 -13.28 -3.25 0.80
C HIS A 239 -14.32 -2.13 0.73
N GLU A 240 -14.92 -1.79 1.86
CA GLU A 240 -15.90 -0.70 1.94
C GLU A 240 -15.29 0.66 1.59
N GLY A 241 -14.01 0.87 1.89
CA GLY A 241 -13.25 2.03 1.46
C GLY A 241 -13.12 2.12 -0.07
N GLY A 242 -12.83 1.01 -0.75
CA GLY A 242 -12.79 0.94 -2.22
C GLY A 242 -14.14 1.25 -2.87
N LEU A 243 -15.23 0.69 -2.33
CA LEU A 243 -16.60 1.03 -2.76
C LEU A 243 -16.95 2.48 -2.46
N GLY A 244 -16.49 3.01 -1.32
CA GLY A 244 -16.62 4.40 -0.92
C GLY A 244 -15.99 5.35 -1.92
N LEU A 245 -14.76 5.06 -2.35
CA LEU A 245 -14.06 5.83 -3.37
C LEU A 245 -14.81 5.81 -4.71
N ALA A 246 -15.30 4.64 -5.12
CA ALA A 246 -16.10 4.49 -6.33
C ALA A 246 -17.33 5.40 -6.31
N ARG A 247 -18.10 5.39 -5.21
CA ARG A 247 -19.24 6.30 -5.00
C ARG A 247 -18.83 7.76 -5.04
N ARG A 248 -17.74 8.15 -4.35
CA ARG A 248 -17.27 9.55 -4.30
C ARG A 248 -16.82 10.07 -5.66
N LEU A 249 -16.23 9.22 -6.49
CA LEU A 249 -15.81 9.57 -7.86
C LEU A 249 -16.91 9.40 -8.91
N GLY A 250 -18.06 8.80 -8.56
CA GLY A 250 -19.12 8.48 -9.52
C GLY A 250 -18.70 7.42 -10.54
N ARG A 251 -17.93 6.42 -10.09
CA ARG A 251 -17.37 5.33 -10.91
C ARG A 251 -17.78 3.98 -10.34
N GLU A 252 -17.67 2.94 -11.16
CA GLU A 252 -17.75 1.56 -10.67
C GLU A 252 -16.37 1.11 -10.15
N ALA A 253 -16.37 0.28 -9.11
CA ALA A 253 -15.14 -0.33 -8.62
C ALA A 253 -14.76 -1.52 -9.53
N ALA A 254 -13.48 -1.61 -9.91
CA ALA A 254 -12.94 -2.80 -10.53
C ALA A 254 -12.85 -3.92 -9.48
N VAL A 255 -13.49 -5.06 -9.76
CA VAL A 255 -13.46 -6.24 -8.89
C VAL A 255 -12.26 -7.13 -9.26
N PHE A 256 -11.40 -7.40 -8.28
CA PHE A 256 -10.20 -8.22 -8.38
C PHE A 256 -10.41 -9.61 -7.76
N PRO A 257 -9.76 -10.66 -8.30
CA PRO A 257 -9.82 -12.01 -7.73
C PRO A 257 -9.20 -12.08 -6.32
N GLY A 258 -9.86 -12.78 -5.40
CA GLY A 258 -9.40 -12.99 -4.03
C GLY A 258 -9.88 -11.94 -3.03
N ASP A 259 -9.29 -11.98 -1.84
CA ASP A 259 -9.55 -11.04 -0.74
C ASP A 259 -8.64 -9.80 -0.83
N HIS A 260 -8.46 -9.10 0.30
CA HIS A 260 -7.57 -7.92 0.40
C HIS A 260 -6.13 -8.21 -0.06
N SER A 261 -5.69 -9.46 0.10
CA SER A 261 -4.37 -9.98 -0.28
C SER A 261 -4.45 -10.90 -1.49
N GLY A 262 -5.42 -10.69 -2.39
CA GLY A 262 -5.60 -11.51 -3.59
C GLY A 262 -4.37 -11.60 -4.51
N PHE A 263 -3.46 -10.62 -4.46
CA PHE A 263 -2.16 -10.67 -5.13
C PHE A 263 -1.22 -11.74 -4.56
N ASP A 264 -1.42 -12.18 -3.32
CA ASP A 264 -0.73 -13.33 -2.72
C ASP A 264 -1.57 -14.61 -2.81
N GLY A 265 -2.87 -14.55 -2.52
CA GLY A 265 -3.75 -15.72 -2.51
C GLY A 265 -4.09 -16.28 -3.90
N ARG A 266 -4.26 -15.40 -4.90
CA ARG A 266 -4.64 -15.74 -6.29
C ARG A 266 -3.80 -14.96 -7.31
N PRO A 267 -2.45 -15.07 -7.26
CA PRO A 267 -1.53 -14.17 -7.95
C PRO A 267 -1.71 -14.14 -9.47
N VAL A 268 -1.89 -15.30 -10.12
CA VAL A 268 -2.01 -15.40 -11.58
C VAL A 268 -3.25 -14.66 -12.08
N GLU A 269 -4.38 -14.85 -11.40
CA GLU A 269 -5.65 -14.23 -11.77
C GLU A 269 -5.64 -12.73 -11.44
N PHE A 270 -5.05 -12.36 -10.30
CA PHE A 270 -4.88 -10.98 -9.89
C PHE A 270 -4.02 -10.19 -10.88
N ALA A 271 -2.85 -10.72 -11.26
CA ALA A 271 -1.95 -10.11 -12.24
C ALA A 271 -2.62 -9.97 -13.62
N ALA A 272 -3.32 -11.01 -14.08
CA ALA A 272 -4.08 -10.95 -15.32
C ALA A 272 -5.19 -9.88 -15.27
N LYS A 273 -5.88 -9.74 -14.15
CA LYS A 273 -6.88 -8.68 -13.95
C LYS A 273 -6.23 -7.30 -13.95
N LEU A 274 -5.10 -7.13 -13.24
CA LEU A 274 -4.39 -5.85 -13.16
C LEU A 274 -3.97 -5.36 -14.55
N ARG A 275 -3.37 -6.22 -15.38
CA ARG A 275 -3.02 -5.88 -16.78
C ARG A 275 -4.22 -5.35 -17.56
N LYS A 276 -5.34 -6.07 -17.53
CA LYS A 276 -6.58 -5.64 -18.22
C LYS A 276 -7.08 -4.28 -17.74
N VAL A 277 -7.00 -3.99 -16.44
CA VAL A 277 -7.41 -2.69 -15.89
C VAL A 277 -6.48 -1.57 -16.36
N LEU A 278 -5.17 -1.83 -16.40
CA LEU A 278 -4.17 -0.86 -16.86
C LEU A 278 -4.27 -0.57 -18.36
N GLU A 279 -4.72 -1.54 -19.18
CA GLU A 279 -4.80 -1.40 -20.63
C GLU A 279 -5.97 -0.53 -21.14
N GLY A 280 -7.08 -0.41 -20.41
CA GLY A 280 -8.27 0.29 -20.94
C GLY A 280 -9.56 -0.43 -20.73
#